data_AF-A0AB37X3Y0-F1
#
_entry.id   AF-A0AB37X3Y0-F1
#
_cell.length_a   1.000
_cell.length_b   1.000
_cell.length_c   1.000
_cell.angle_alpha   90.00
_cell.angle_beta   90.00
_cell.angle_gamma   90.00
#
_symmetry.space_group_name_H-M   'P 1'
#
loop_
_entity.id
_entity.type
_entity.pdbx_description
1 polymer ?
#
loop_
_entity_poly.entity_id
_entity_poly.type
_entity_poly.pdbx_seq_one_letter_code
_entity_poly.pdbx_strand_id
1 'polypeptide(L)'
;MSGASDLWTDFGKYHAQGQKGAQALGEEIERIAREGGIASPVTSSRGLRARLRYLDSPAGHRALAEHGVSDRLRRAWAAGRTPSRAKLAAVDAAYWDRRRANLIRSGALKRLLDNEGRGRRIEIHPVDQSAVPEKRKRVISQRTVTARYIWDDAVNAWASGDLATLDEIWDDVISDLDSEYAAYAYVGSIGINA
;
A
#
# COMPACT_ATOMS: atom_id res chain seq x y z
N MET A 1 5.44 14.03 -18.51
CA MET A 1 6.59 13.43 -19.23
C MET A 1 6.30 11.93 -19.38
N SER A 2 6.91 11.23 -20.35
CA SER A 2 6.75 9.76 -20.45
C SER A 2 7.61 9.09 -19.38
N GLY A 3 7.04 8.21 -18.56
CA GLY A 3 7.75 7.55 -17.46
C GLY A 3 8.68 6.43 -17.94
N ALA A 4 9.55 5.88 -17.09
CA ALA A 4 10.46 4.79 -17.48
C ALA A 4 9.70 3.54 -17.96
N SER A 5 8.44 3.37 -17.53
CA SER A 5 7.56 2.32 -18.02
C SER A 5 7.22 2.44 -19.51
N ASP A 6 7.26 3.64 -20.08
CA ASP A 6 7.03 3.91 -21.50
C ASP A 6 8.23 3.49 -22.38
N LEU A 7 9.43 3.31 -21.78
CA LEU A 7 10.60 2.74 -22.47
C LEU A 7 10.40 1.25 -22.83
N TRP A 8 9.39 0.60 -22.24
CA TRP A 8 9.07 -0.81 -22.44
C TRP A 8 7.77 -0.99 -23.23
N THR A 9 7.85 -0.77 -24.53
CA THR A 9 6.70 -0.90 -25.45
C THR A 9 6.15 -2.32 -25.55
N ASP A 10 6.99 -3.33 -25.23
CA ASP A 10 6.73 -4.76 -25.43
C ASP A 10 6.94 -5.58 -24.11
N PHE A 11 6.66 -5.01 -22.93
CA PHE A 11 6.76 -5.79 -21.68
C PHE A 11 5.91 -7.06 -21.75
N GLY A 12 6.46 -8.19 -21.29
CA GLY A 12 5.79 -9.49 -21.35
C GLY A 12 5.86 -10.21 -22.70
N LYS A 13 6.43 -9.61 -23.77
CA LYS A 13 6.59 -10.25 -25.09
C LYS A 13 7.25 -11.64 -25.05
N TYR A 14 8.18 -11.82 -24.12
CA TYR A 14 8.87 -13.10 -23.90
C TYR A 14 8.41 -13.80 -22.61
N HIS A 15 7.20 -13.52 -22.13
CA HIS A 15 6.59 -14.11 -20.93
C HIS A 15 7.27 -13.77 -19.60
N ALA A 16 8.01 -12.65 -19.53
CA ALA A 16 8.42 -12.08 -18.26
C ALA A 16 7.19 -11.62 -17.47
N GLN A 17 7.17 -11.85 -16.15
CA GLN A 17 6.07 -11.50 -15.27
C GLN A 17 6.49 -10.46 -14.23
N GLY A 18 5.64 -9.48 -13.99
CA GLY A 18 5.88 -8.41 -13.04
C GLY A 18 4.82 -7.32 -13.19
N GLN A 19 5.01 -6.24 -12.45
CA GLN A 19 4.13 -5.07 -12.45
C GLN A 19 4.94 -3.79 -12.51
N LYS A 20 4.28 -2.67 -12.84
CA LYS A 20 4.93 -1.35 -12.83
C LYS A 20 5.47 -1.07 -11.42
N GLY A 21 6.68 -0.53 -11.34
CA GLY A 21 7.28 -0.22 -10.04
C GLY A 21 6.47 0.80 -9.22
N ALA A 22 5.84 1.77 -9.87
CA ALA A 22 4.89 2.70 -9.25
C ALA A 22 3.73 2.00 -8.52
N GLN A 23 3.18 0.96 -9.16
CA GLN A 23 2.11 0.14 -8.57
C GLN A 23 2.64 -0.65 -7.38
N ALA A 24 3.79 -1.32 -7.53
CA ALA A 24 4.43 -2.05 -6.45
C ALA A 24 4.76 -1.15 -5.24
N LEU A 25 5.20 0.09 -5.48
CA LEU A 25 5.47 1.10 -4.46
C LEU A 25 4.18 1.47 -3.70
N GLY A 26 3.10 1.75 -4.43
CA GLY A 26 1.79 2.04 -3.82
C GLY A 26 1.23 0.89 -3.00
N GLU A 27 1.38 -0.35 -3.49
CA GLU A 27 0.98 -1.57 -2.78
C GLU A 27 1.79 -1.79 -1.50
N GLU A 28 3.10 -1.53 -1.53
CA GLU A 28 3.96 -1.67 -0.36
C GLU A 28 3.70 -0.58 0.70
N ILE A 29 3.40 0.65 0.28
CA ILE A 29 2.93 1.71 1.17
C ILE A 29 1.59 1.33 1.81
N GLU A 30 0.65 0.76 1.05
CA GLU A 30 -0.62 0.24 1.57
C GLU A 30 -0.39 -0.88 2.60
N ARG A 31 0.54 -1.80 2.31
CA ARG A 31 0.94 -2.88 3.22
C ARG A 31 1.45 -2.30 4.55
N ILE A 32 2.37 -1.34 4.51
CA ILE A 32 2.90 -0.65 5.69
C ILE A 32 1.81 0.12 6.43
N ALA A 33 0.91 0.81 5.73
CA ALA A 33 -0.21 1.51 6.36
C ALA A 33 -1.13 0.55 7.15
N ARG A 34 -1.21 -0.71 6.70
CA ARG A 34 -1.95 -1.77 7.41
C ARG A 34 -1.19 -2.34 8.61
N GLU A 35 0.14 -2.20 8.65
CA GLU A 35 0.91 -2.55 9.84
C GLU A 35 0.46 -1.73 11.06
N GLY A 36 0.42 -2.36 12.23
CA GLY A 36 -0.07 -1.73 13.46
C GLY A 36 -1.60 -1.55 13.56
N GLY A 37 -2.37 -2.12 12.64
CA GLY A 37 -3.83 -2.24 12.80
C GLY A 37 -4.24 -3.20 13.93
N ILE A 38 -5.55 -3.29 14.19
CA ILE A 38 -6.08 -4.23 15.19
C ILE A 38 -5.88 -5.67 14.70
N ALA A 39 -4.90 -6.36 15.30
CA ALA A 39 -4.51 -7.72 14.94
C ALA A 39 -5.61 -8.77 15.18
N SER A 40 -6.45 -8.59 16.21
CA SER A 40 -7.54 -9.54 16.48
C SER A 40 -8.59 -9.50 15.35
N PRO A 41 -9.03 -10.65 14.80
CA PRO A 41 -10.03 -10.68 13.73
C PRO A 41 -11.34 -10.02 14.12
N VAL A 42 -12.00 -9.34 13.18
CA VAL A 42 -13.32 -8.71 13.41
C VAL A 42 -14.40 -9.74 13.81
N THR A 43 -14.21 -11.01 13.46
CA THR A 43 -15.10 -12.12 13.84
C THR A 43 -15.00 -12.51 15.31
N SER A 44 -13.96 -12.08 16.02
CA SER A 44 -13.83 -12.27 17.47
C SER A 44 -14.50 -11.14 18.25
N SER A 45 -15.06 -11.46 19.43
CA SER A 45 -15.66 -10.45 20.32
C SER A 45 -14.66 -9.33 20.67
N ARG A 46 -13.37 -9.68 20.87
CA ARG A 46 -12.29 -8.72 21.13
C ARG A 46 -12.05 -7.80 19.92
N GLY A 47 -11.90 -8.38 18.72
CA GLY A 47 -11.60 -7.63 17.51
C GLY A 47 -12.73 -6.72 17.05
N LEU A 48 -13.99 -7.18 17.16
CA LEU A 48 -15.17 -6.35 16.91
C LEU A 48 -15.23 -5.17 17.88
N ARG A 49 -15.11 -5.44 19.20
CA ARG A 49 -15.18 -4.39 20.23
C ARG A 49 -14.08 -3.35 20.07
N ALA A 50 -12.86 -3.77 19.74
CA ALA A 50 -11.74 -2.86 19.51
C ALA A 50 -12.01 -1.90 18.33
N ARG A 51 -12.55 -2.40 17.21
CA ARG A 51 -12.90 -1.58 16.04
C ARG A 51 -14.05 -0.63 16.33
N LEU A 52 -15.10 -1.10 17.00
CA LEU A 52 -16.22 -0.24 17.40
C LEU A 52 -15.75 0.88 18.33
N ARG A 53 -14.83 0.59 19.26
CA ARG A 53 -14.21 1.61 20.12
C ARG A 53 -13.36 2.61 19.33
N TYR A 54 -12.58 2.14 18.35
CA TYR A 54 -11.81 3.02 17.47
C TYR A 54 -12.73 3.96 16.67
N LEU A 55 -13.89 3.47 16.27
CA LEU A 55 -14.91 4.20 15.51
C LEU A 55 -15.89 4.97 16.40
N ASP A 56 -15.60 5.07 17.71
CA ASP A 56 -16.45 5.74 18.69
C ASP A 56 -16.20 7.26 18.71
N SER A 57 -16.46 7.89 17.56
CA SER A 57 -16.38 9.34 17.36
C SER A 57 -17.36 9.75 16.27
N PRO A 58 -17.75 11.04 16.17
CA PRO A 58 -18.64 11.49 15.09
C PRO A 58 -18.14 11.11 13.68
N ALA A 59 -16.83 11.20 13.44
CA ALA A 59 -16.23 10.77 12.17
C ALA A 59 -16.26 9.24 11.99
N GLY A 60 -16.01 8.46 13.05
CA GLY A 60 -16.09 7.00 12.99
C GLY A 60 -17.51 6.49 12.80
N HIS A 61 -18.51 7.18 13.36
CA HIS A 61 -19.92 6.87 13.14
C HIS A 61 -20.35 7.14 11.70
N ARG A 62 -19.89 8.23 11.10
CA ARG A 62 -20.11 8.51 9.67
C ARG A 62 -19.52 7.42 8.78
N ALA A 63 -18.26 7.03 9.03
CA ALA A 63 -17.63 5.92 8.29
C ALA A 63 -18.43 4.61 8.45
N LEU A 64 -18.91 4.29 9.65
CA LEU A 64 -19.80 3.13 9.84
C LEU A 64 -21.08 3.24 9.02
N ALA A 65 -21.71 4.41 8.98
CA ALA A 65 -22.94 4.65 8.22
C ALA A 65 -22.72 4.54 6.70
N GLU A 66 -21.61 5.04 6.18
CA GLU A 66 -21.20 4.91 4.76
C GLU A 66 -21.06 3.43 4.35
N HIS A 67 -20.59 2.58 5.27
CA HIS A 67 -20.54 1.12 5.10
C HIS A 67 -21.84 0.40 5.50
N GLY A 68 -22.94 1.15 5.70
CA GLY A 68 -24.27 0.61 5.97
C GLY A 68 -24.46 0.06 7.39
N VAL A 69 -23.64 0.47 8.37
CA VAL A 69 -23.79 0.14 9.79
C VAL A 69 -24.46 1.31 10.53
N SER A 70 -25.76 1.21 10.72
CA SER A 70 -26.55 2.26 11.38
C SER A 70 -26.47 2.21 12.91
N ASP A 71 -26.79 3.33 13.56
CA ASP A 71 -26.88 3.42 15.03
C ASP A 71 -27.82 2.40 15.65
N ARG A 72 -28.92 2.08 14.96
CA ARG A 72 -29.85 1.03 15.39
C ARG A 72 -29.15 -0.32 15.48
N LEU A 73 -28.32 -0.68 14.50
CA LEU A 73 -27.56 -1.93 14.52
C LEU A 73 -26.53 -1.92 15.64
N ARG A 74 -25.81 -0.81 15.83
CA ARG A 74 -24.81 -0.68 16.89
C ARG A 74 -25.42 -0.86 18.28
N ARG A 75 -26.59 -0.24 18.53
CA ARG A 75 -27.36 -0.43 19.78
C ARG A 75 -27.83 -1.87 19.95
N ALA A 76 -28.32 -2.51 18.88
CA ALA A 76 -28.72 -3.92 18.94
C ALA A 76 -27.55 -4.84 19.29
N TRP A 77 -26.36 -4.58 18.76
CA TRP A 77 -25.15 -5.34 19.08
C TRP A 77 -24.68 -5.11 20.52
N ALA A 78 -24.78 -3.89 21.03
CA ALA A 78 -24.53 -3.59 22.43
C ALA A 78 -25.49 -4.32 23.37
N ALA A 79 -26.74 -4.53 22.94
CA ALA A 79 -27.74 -5.33 23.66
C ALA A 79 -27.58 -6.86 23.48
N GLY A 80 -26.51 -7.33 22.84
CA GLY A 80 -26.18 -8.76 22.72
C GLY A 80 -26.58 -9.42 21.41
N ARG A 81 -27.14 -8.69 20.43
CA ARG A 81 -27.44 -9.26 19.11
C ARG A 81 -26.15 -9.52 18.32
N THR A 82 -26.01 -10.72 17.77
CA THR A 82 -24.85 -11.08 16.94
C THR A 82 -24.92 -10.41 15.55
N PRO A 83 -23.85 -9.73 15.09
CA PRO A 83 -23.76 -9.21 13.73
C PRO A 83 -23.65 -10.33 12.69
N SER A 84 -24.17 -10.11 11.48
CA SER A 84 -23.94 -11.01 10.34
C SER A 84 -22.51 -10.85 9.81
N ARG A 85 -22.02 -11.86 9.07
CA ARG A 85 -20.70 -11.81 8.40
C ARG A 85 -20.53 -10.56 7.52
N ALA A 86 -21.56 -10.19 6.77
CA ALA A 86 -21.56 -8.98 5.94
C ALA A 86 -21.39 -7.71 6.79
N LYS A 87 -22.02 -7.64 7.96
CA LYS A 87 -21.87 -6.48 8.85
C LYS A 87 -20.55 -6.46 9.61
N LEU A 88 -19.96 -7.61 9.90
CA LEU A 88 -18.59 -7.68 10.41
C LEU A 88 -17.59 -7.15 9.37
N ALA A 89 -17.73 -7.56 8.11
CA ALA A 89 -16.90 -7.05 7.02
C ALA A 89 -17.06 -5.52 6.85
N ALA A 90 -18.30 -5.01 6.92
CA ALA A 90 -18.56 -3.57 6.87
C ALA A 90 -17.89 -2.79 8.02
N VAL A 91 -17.87 -3.32 9.24
CA VAL A 91 -17.15 -2.70 10.37
C VAL A 91 -15.64 -2.72 10.14
N ASP A 92 -15.09 -3.80 9.59
CA ASP A 92 -13.65 -3.89 9.30
C ASP A 92 -13.24 -2.90 8.20
N ALA A 93 -14.04 -2.79 7.13
CA ALA A 93 -13.81 -1.81 6.06
C ALA A 93 -13.85 -0.37 6.59
N ALA A 94 -14.90 0.00 7.35
CA ALA A 94 -15.00 1.32 7.97
C ALA A 94 -13.82 1.63 8.91
N TYR A 95 -13.33 0.62 9.63
CA TYR A 95 -12.14 0.76 10.46
C TYR A 95 -10.90 1.07 9.63
N TRP A 96 -10.64 0.32 8.56
CA TRP A 96 -9.48 0.52 7.72
C TRP A 96 -9.50 1.86 6.99
N ASP A 97 -10.65 2.28 6.46
CA ASP A 97 -10.81 3.59 5.82
C ASP A 97 -10.52 4.72 6.80
N ARG A 98 -11.11 4.64 8.01
CA ARG A 98 -10.89 5.65 9.04
C ARG A 98 -9.44 5.68 9.51
N ARG A 99 -8.81 4.51 9.63
CA ARG A 99 -7.41 4.37 10.01
C ARG A 99 -6.49 4.97 8.94
N ARG A 100 -6.71 4.65 7.67
CA ARG A 100 -5.98 5.21 6.53
C ARG A 100 -6.07 6.73 6.53
N ALA A 101 -7.27 7.29 6.61
CA ALA A 101 -7.48 8.74 6.71
C ALA A 101 -6.76 9.38 7.91
N ASN A 102 -6.73 8.70 9.07
CA ASN A 102 -6.00 9.19 10.24
C ASN A 102 -4.48 9.14 10.09
N LEU A 103 -3.94 8.09 9.47
CA LEU A 103 -2.51 7.97 9.20
C LEU A 103 -2.00 9.10 8.31
N ILE A 104 -2.76 9.40 7.24
CA ILE A 104 -2.50 10.49 6.31
C ILE A 104 -2.59 11.84 7.05
N ARG A 105 -3.75 12.13 7.66
CA ARG A 105 -4.01 13.41 8.35
C ARG A 105 -3.01 13.71 9.46
N SER A 106 -2.59 12.70 10.22
CA SER A 106 -1.65 12.89 11.34
C SER A 106 -0.19 12.98 10.90
N GLY A 107 0.12 12.73 9.62
CA GLY A 107 1.49 12.59 9.11
C GLY A 107 2.25 11.40 9.70
N ALA A 108 1.57 10.46 10.37
CA ALA A 108 2.23 9.34 11.03
C ALA A 108 2.92 8.40 10.03
N LEU A 109 2.28 8.14 8.89
CA LEU A 109 2.88 7.31 7.83
C LEU A 109 4.10 7.99 7.21
N LYS A 110 4.01 9.31 6.97
CA LYS A 110 5.13 10.13 6.48
C LYS A 110 6.33 10.03 7.43
N ARG A 111 6.15 10.32 8.72
CA ARG A 111 7.22 10.20 9.73
C ARG A 111 7.80 8.80 9.84
N LEU A 112 6.94 7.77 9.75
CA LEU A 112 7.38 6.37 9.81
C LEU A 112 8.33 6.03 8.66
N LEU A 113 7.99 6.47 7.44
CA LEU A 113 8.76 6.20 6.23
C LEU A 113 9.98 7.12 6.10
N ASP A 114 9.87 8.37 6.51
CA ASP A 114 10.99 9.32 6.54
C ASP A 114 12.09 8.91 7.53
N ASN A 115 11.73 8.21 8.62
CA ASN A 115 12.69 7.65 9.57
C ASN A 115 13.66 8.72 10.13
N GLU A 116 13.11 9.88 10.50
CA GLU A 116 13.88 11.04 10.98
C GLU A 116 14.92 11.52 9.95
N GLY A 117 14.52 11.59 8.68
CA GLY A 117 15.37 11.96 7.55
C GLY A 117 16.38 10.89 7.11
N ARG A 118 16.49 9.75 7.81
CA ARG A 118 17.35 8.64 7.38
C ARG A 118 16.80 7.93 6.14
N GLY A 119 15.50 8.05 5.90
CA GLY A 119 14.76 7.33 4.88
C GLY A 119 14.59 5.85 5.22
N ARG A 120 14.00 5.13 4.28
CA ARG A 120 13.84 3.68 4.34
C ARG A 120 14.55 3.02 3.17
N ARG A 121 14.96 1.79 3.39
CA ARG A 121 15.56 0.96 2.34
C ARG A 121 14.46 0.36 1.49
N ILE A 122 14.54 0.57 0.19
CA ILE A 122 13.69 -0.09 -0.81
C ILE A 122 14.49 -1.23 -1.42
N GLU A 123 14.02 -2.45 -1.21
CA GLU A 123 14.50 -3.66 -1.87
C GLU A 123 13.68 -3.90 -3.14
N ILE A 124 14.35 -4.08 -4.27
CA ILE A 124 13.75 -4.16 -5.58
C ILE A 124 14.05 -5.53 -6.17
N HIS A 125 13.02 -6.35 -6.29
CA HIS A 125 13.12 -7.66 -6.92
C HIS A 125 12.82 -7.55 -8.41
N PRO A 126 13.69 -8.06 -9.29
CA PRO A 126 13.48 -7.98 -10.71
C PRO A 126 12.26 -8.82 -11.13
N VAL A 127 11.81 -8.59 -12.35
CA VAL A 127 10.72 -9.37 -12.97
C VAL A 127 11.04 -10.86 -12.99
N ASP A 128 10.02 -11.70 -12.83
CA ASP A 128 10.16 -13.15 -12.95
C ASP A 128 10.41 -13.53 -14.42
N GLN A 129 11.50 -14.26 -14.65
CA GLN A 129 11.91 -14.75 -15.95
C GLN A 129 11.80 -16.28 -16.07
N SER A 130 11.11 -16.96 -15.15
CA SER A 130 10.95 -18.42 -15.14
C SER A 130 10.35 -18.97 -16.44
N ALA A 131 9.40 -18.25 -17.04
CA ALA A 131 8.77 -18.59 -18.32
C ALA A 131 9.47 -18.00 -19.56
N VAL A 132 10.56 -17.25 -19.37
CA VAL A 132 11.29 -16.60 -20.47
C VAL A 132 12.19 -17.63 -21.18
N PRO A 133 12.17 -17.71 -22.52
CA PRO A 133 13.09 -18.58 -23.26
C PRO A 133 14.55 -18.29 -22.90
N GLU A 134 15.36 -19.34 -22.69
CA GLU A 134 16.72 -19.22 -22.16
C GLU A 134 17.60 -18.20 -22.93
N LYS A 135 17.50 -18.19 -24.27
CA LYS A 135 18.24 -17.25 -25.14
C LYS A 135 17.83 -15.78 -25.00
N ARG A 136 16.72 -15.49 -24.29
CA ARG A 136 16.16 -14.15 -24.07
C ARG A 136 16.24 -13.72 -22.61
N LYS A 137 16.61 -14.62 -21.70
CA LYS A 137 16.81 -14.27 -20.29
C LYS A 137 17.92 -13.23 -20.16
N ARG A 138 17.73 -12.29 -19.26
CA ARG A 138 18.73 -11.30 -18.88
C ARG A 138 19.21 -11.59 -17.46
N VAL A 139 20.50 -11.36 -17.23
CA VAL A 139 21.05 -11.32 -15.87
C VAL A 139 20.63 -10.00 -15.26
N ILE A 140 19.67 -10.04 -14.35
CA ILE A 140 19.17 -8.89 -13.59
C ILE A 140 19.21 -9.29 -12.13
N SER A 141 19.85 -8.49 -11.29
CA SER A 141 20.03 -8.77 -9.87
C SER A 141 18.93 -8.11 -9.02
N GLN A 142 18.81 -8.54 -7.77
CA GLN A 142 18.09 -7.75 -6.78
C GLN A 142 18.88 -6.46 -6.51
N ARG A 143 18.18 -5.34 -6.39
CA ARG A 143 18.77 -4.04 -6.07
C ARG A 143 18.21 -3.50 -4.78
N THR A 144 18.94 -2.57 -4.22
CA THR A 144 18.57 -1.89 -2.99
C THR A 144 18.94 -0.42 -3.12
N VAL A 145 17.98 0.45 -2.83
CA VAL A 145 18.19 1.91 -2.79
C VAL A 145 17.68 2.45 -1.46
N THR A 146 18.34 3.48 -0.92
CA THR A 146 17.86 4.17 0.28
C THR A 146 17.08 5.39 -0.16
N ALA A 147 15.76 5.30 -0.14
CA ALA A 147 14.89 6.39 -0.55
C ALA A 147 14.80 7.43 0.56
N ARG A 148 15.24 8.65 0.24
CA ARG A 148 15.20 9.83 1.10
C ARG A 148 14.39 10.92 0.39
N TYR A 149 13.72 11.77 1.17
CA TYR A 149 12.98 12.94 0.68
C TYR A 149 11.72 12.68 -0.18
N ILE A 150 11.53 11.47 -0.71
CA ILE A 150 10.34 11.13 -1.52
C ILE A 150 9.05 10.84 -0.72
N TRP A 151 9.18 10.56 0.59
CA TRP A 151 8.10 9.91 1.35
C TRP A 151 6.88 10.80 1.53
N ASP A 152 7.08 12.11 1.62
CA ASP A 152 5.98 13.05 1.75
C ASP A 152 5.10 13.06 0.51
N ASP A 153 5.70 13.06 -0.68
CA ASP A 153 4.99 13.07 -1.96
C ASP A 153 4.44 11.69 -2.29
N ALA A 154 5.19 10.63 -2.03
CA ALA A 154 4.75 9.25 -2.25
C ALA A 154 3.49 8.93 -1.42
N VAL A 155 3.46 9.35 -0.15
CA VAL A 155 2.27 9.16 0.69
C VAL A 155 1.10 10.01 0.21
N ASN A 156 1.33 11.22 -0.30
CA ASN A 156 0.24 12.05 -0.84
C ASN A 156 -0.35 11.44 -2.11
N ALA A 157 0.51 11.02 -3.04
CA ALA A 157 0.11 10.38 -4.28
C ALA A 157 -0.64 9.06 -4.03
N TRP A 158 -0.11 8.21 -3.13
CA TRP A 158 -0.83 7.01 -2.68
C TRP A 158 -2.18 7.34 -2.03
N ALA A 159 -2.26 8.40 -1.23
CA ALA A 159 -3.50 8.81 -0.56
C ALA A 159 -4.57 9.29 -1.55
N SER A 160 -4.19 9.99 -2.62
CA SER A 160 -5.09 10.49 -3.66
C SER A 160 -5.37 9.47 -4.77
N GLY A 161 -4.64 8.36 -4.81
CA GLY A 161 -4.69 7.40 -5.92
C GLY A 161 -4.01 7.93 -7.19
N ASP A 162 -3.10 8.90 -7.05
CA ASP A 162 -2.36 9.49 -8.15
C ASP A 162 -1.19 8.58 -8.56
N LEU A 163 -1.52 7.59 -9.39
CA LEU A 163 -0.53 6.65 -9.91
C LEU A 163 0.49 7.33 -10.83
N ALA A 164 0.14 8.47 -11.46
CA ALA A 164 1.06 9.18 -12.34
C ALA A 164 2.19 9.82 -11.53
N THR A 165 1.86 10.50 -10.42
CA THR A 165 2.89 11.01 -9.50
C THR A 165 3.69 9.88 -8.85
N LEU A 166 3.07 8.73 -8.53
CA LEU A 166 3.84 7.57 -8.06
C LEU A 166 4.81 7.02 -9.13
N ASP A 167 4.47 7.12 -10.42
CA ASP A 167 5.35 6.74 -11.54
C ASP A 167 6.54 7.70 -11.65
N GLU A 168 6.30 9.01 -11.56
CA GLU A 168 7.37 10.01 -11.52
C GLU A 168 8.32 9.80 -10.32
N ILE A 169 7.76 9.56 -9.13
CA ILE A 169 8.57 9.25 -7.93
C ILE A 169 9.35 7.96 -8.11
N TRP A 170 8.73 6.93 -8.71
CA TRP A 170 9.41 5.67 -8.95
C TRP A 170 10.58 5.84 -9.93
N ASP A 171 10.39 6.62 -10.99
CA ASP A 171 11.44 6.95 -11.95
C ASP A 171 12.63 7.64 -11.27
N ASP A 172 12.37 8.59 -10.37
CA ASP A 172 13.41 9.24 -9.56
C ASP A 172 14.14 8.21 -8.69
N VAL A 173 13.43 7.31 -8.01
CA VAL A 173 14.02 6.26 -7.17
C VAL A 173 14.93 5.32 -7.96
N ILE A 174 14.53 4.89 -9.15
CA ILE A 174 15.34 3.97 -9.95
C ILE A 174 16.45 4.69 -10.70
N SER A 175 16.37 6.00 -10.93
CA SER A 175 17.44 6.77 -11.57
C SER A 175 18.78 6.68 -10.81
N ASP A 176 18.71 6.49 -9.49
CA ASP A 176 19.86 6.23 -8.62
C ASP A 176 20.53 4.85 -8.87
N LEU A 177 19.93 3.98 -9.67
CA LEU A 177 20.46 2.64 -10.01
C LEU A 177 21.40 2.64 -11.22
N ASP A 178 21.82 3.82 -11.71
CA ASP A 178 22.67 4.03 -12.87
C ASP A 178 22.09 3.40 -14.17
N SER A 179 22.96 2.87 -15.04
CA SER A 179 22.65 2.40 -16.40
C SER A 179 21.66 1.23 -16.48
N GLU A 180 21.32 0.61 -15.35
CA GLU A 180 20.36 -0.49 -15.25
C GLU A 180 18.95 -0.04 -14.87
N TYR A 181 18.69 1.26 -14.63
CA TYR A 181 17.41 1.73 -14.10
C TYR A 181 16.21 1.25 -14.93
N ALA A 182 16.33 1.27 -16.27
CA ALA A 182 15.26 0.84 -17.16
C ALA A 182 14.82 -0.61 -16.89
N ALA A 183 15.70 -1.49 -16.39
CA ALA A 183 15.35 -2.87 -16.04
C ALA A 183 14.36 -2.97 -14.87
N TYR A 184 14.19 -1.90 -14.08
CA TYR A 184 13.33 -1.84 -12.90
C TYR A 184 12.11 -0.94 -13.10
N ALA A 185 11.81 -0.50 -14.33
CA ALA A 185 10.52 0.12 -14.65
C ALA A 185 9.36 -0.85 -14.36
N TYR A 186 9.60 -2.15 -14.60
CA TYR A 186 8.78 -3.25 -14.11
C TYR A 186 9.57 -4.06 -13.10
N VAL A 187 8.87 -4.56 -12.08
CA VAL A 187 9.46 -5.30 -10.95
C VAL A 187 8.61 -6.53 -10.65
N GLY A 188 9.23 -7.54 -10.06
CA GLY A 188 8.48 -8.67 -9.49
C GLY A 188 7.81 -8.27 -8.18
N SER A 189 8.55 -7.59 -7.30
CA SER A 189 8.05 -7.05 -6.05
C SER A 189 9.00 -5.97 -5.48
N ILE A 190 8.49 -5.23 -4.50
CA ILE A 190 9.27 -4.27 -3.71
C ILE A 190 9.06 -4.59 -2.23
N GLY A 191 10.11 -4.41 -1.42
CA GLY A 191 10.02 -4.37 0.04
C GLY A 191 10.54 -3.05 0.59
N ILE A 192 9.86 -2.48 1.59
CA ILE A 192 10.32 -1.28 2.30
C ILE A 192 10.69 -1.65 3.74
N ASN A 193 11.98 -1.54 4.05
CA ASN A 193 12.58 -1.97 5.32
C ASN A 193 13.11 -0.79 6.15
N ALA A 194 13.19 -1.01 7.48
CA ALA A 194 13.68 -0.07 8.49
C ALA A 194 15.16 0.30 8.35
#